data_AF-A0A9D6W0W3-F1
#
_entry.id   AF-A0A9D6W0W3-F1
#
_cell.length_a   1.000
_cell.length_b   1.000
_cell.length_c   1.000
_cell.angle_alpha   90.00
_cell.angle_beta   90.00
_cell.angle_gamma   90.00
#
_symmetry.space_group_name_H-M   'P 1'
#
loop_
_entity.id
_entity.type
_entity.pdbx_description
1 polymer ?
#
loop_
_entity_poly.entity_id
_entity_poly.type
_entity_poly.pdbx_seq_one_letter_code
_entity_poly.pdbx_strand_id
1 'polypeptide(L)'
;MNTTFSYGVRMLMCSNCGGPLQVPPTGGSVPCQYCGTVNQIAVRDERALVDLAHRPPINEAERLQRLRSQDGRPLLPPPALQGLFGPGGQIPPHRMQEALAVWQGSRNEVRATGSYEAAERLLFLTMALSNIFSVGKDLVRQRAMFETALEAFTLPRHRQMMLGFLSRNAAKMGDLASAERWLGMCDPQPEDLESDSAYRLSVAFIATARQDWNRVLQALGPNNTDVPIMDAYDILAAILRANAWERAGQLQGAVVVLQETMQKAGAQGRLAIEQILQANAEWNWCAASFPAANAAHAVEAGHHAAASQGGGVGTFLVIFGILMLLGAGGAIVAGASGGGMMGYSWALGPGIAGVVMLLVGLPMRASGKRAARLRLHGRRAVGRVLGIQSTGVRINNVPQVRLHLQVELEGVAPYQASTKLLLSPMAAAQLQPGAAVPVRVDPANPQDLILETD
;
A
#
# COMPACT_ATOMS: atom_id res chain seq x y z
N MET A 1 21.83 16.57 21.33
CA MET A 1 20.81 16.15 22.34
C MET A 1 20.61 14.65 22.17
N ASN A 2 20.58 13.88 23.25
CA ASN A 2 20.32 12.44 23.16
C ASN A 2 18.82 12.21 22.98
N THR A 3 18.46 11.42 21.97
CA THR A 3 17.12 10.96 21.64
C THR A 3 16.96 9.49 22.07
N THR A 4 15.74 8.96 22.05
CA THR A 4 15.46 7.54 22.35
C THR A 4 16.27 6.59 21.46
N PHE A 5 16.56 6.99 20.22
CA PHE A 5 17.31 6.20 19.24
C PHE A 5 18.79 6.57 19.14
N SER A 6 19.29 7.45 20.02
CA SER A 6 20.72 7.77 20.06
C SER A 6 21.58 6.53 20.28
N TYR A 7 22.72 6.47 19.62
CA TYR A 7 23.65 5.36 19.69
C TYR A 7 24.24 5.19 21.09
N GLY A 8 24.44 6.28 21.84
CA GLY A 8 24.91 6.21 23.23
C GLY A 8 23.89 5.67 24.23
N VAL A 9 22.60 5.70 23.88
CA VAL A 9 21.54 5.07 24.68
C VAL A 9 21.49 3.59 24.31
N ARG A 10 21.32 2.69 25.27
CA ARG A 10 21.07 1.26 25.03
C ARG A 10 19.84 0.86 25.83
N MET A 11 18.83 0.35 25.14
CA MET A 11 17.60 -0.14 25.76
C MET A 11 17.41 -1.61 25.42
N LEU A 12 17.06 -2.43 26.40
CA LEU A 12 16.79 -3.86 26.21
C LEU A 12 15.46 -4.26 26.84
N MET A 13 14.90 -5.39 26.44
CA MET A 13 13.70 -5.97 27.03
C MET A 13 14.12 -6.94 28.14
N CYS A 14 13.54 -6.80 29.33
CA CYS A 14 13.81 -7.66 30.48
C CYS A 14 13.70 -9.15 30.13
N SER A 15 14.61 -9.96 30.67
CA SER A 15 14.64 -11.41 30.50
C SER A 15 13.36 -12.10 30.96
N ASN A 16 12.70 -11.54 31.98
CA ASN A 16 11.53 -12.12 32.62
C ASN A 16 10.22 -11.50 32.11
N CYS A 17 9.96 -10.22 32.43
CA CYS A 17 8.66 -9.61 32.16
C CYS A 17 8.55 -8.87 30.82
N GLY A 18 9.63 -8.79 30.02
CA GLY A 18 9.64 -8.01 28.78
C GLY A 18 9.50 -6.49 28.96
N GLY A 19 9.63 -5.95 30.17
CA GLY A 19 9.66 -4.49 30.39
C GLY A 19 10.94 -3.86 29.81
N PRO A 20 10.89 -2.62 29.28
CA PRO A 20 12.06 -1.94 28.74
C PRO A 20 13.07 -1.59 29.86
N LEU A 21 14.35 -1.74 29.59
CA LEU A 21 15.45 -1.54 30.53
C LEU A 21 16.50 -0.64 29.88
N GLN A 22 16.83 0.47 30.53
CA GLN A 22 18.03 1.22 30.17
C GLN A 22 19.25 0.51 30.76
N VAL A 23 20.22 0.21 29.92
CA VAL A 23 21.43 -0.54 30.31
C VAL A 23 22.69 0.20 29.86
N PRO A 24 23.82 0.07 30.57
CA PRO A 24 25.09 0.59 30.09
C PRO A 24 25.57 -0.14 28.82
N PRO A 25 26.18 0.56 27.84
CA PRO A 25 26.85 -0.10 26.69
C PRO A 25 27.95 -1.08 27.12
N THR A 26 28.60 -0.82 28.26
CA THR A 26 29.59 -1.71 28.89
C THR A 26 29.02 -2.99 29.48
N GLY A 27 27.68 -3.15 29.51
CA GLY A 27 27.03 -4.28 30.17
C GLY A 27 27.04 -4.17 31.69
N GLY A 28 26.76 -5.29 32.36
CA GLY A 28 26.70 -5.42 33.82
C GLY A 28 25.38 -6.01 34.33
N SER A 29 25.20 -5.99 35.64
CA SER A 29 23.97 -6.44 36.32
C SER A 29 22.98 -5.28 36.46
N VAL A 30 21.81 -5.39 35.83
CA VAL A 30 20.78 -4.33 35.84
C VAL A 30 19.45 -4.87 36.37
N PRO A 31 18.94 -4.38 37.52
CA PRO A 31 17.64 -4.76 38.04
C PRO A 31 16.49 -4.18 37.19
N CYS A 32 15.48 -5.00 36.92
CA CYS A 32 14.29 -4.56 36.20
C CYS A 32 13.37 -3.75 37.11
N GLN A 33 13.06 -2.52 36.71
CA GLN A 33 12.15 -1.64 37.46
C GLN A 33 10.71 -2.14 37.51
N TYR A 34 10.32 -3.06 36.62
CA TYR A 34 8.95 -3.57 36.52
C TYR A 34 8.71 -4.85 37.34
N CYS A 35 9.66 -5.79 37.34
CA CYS A 35 9.49 -7.10 38.01
C CYS A 35 10.61 -7.45 39.01
N GLY A 36 11.61 -6.59 39.19
CA GLY A 36 12.71 -6.81 40.12
C GLY A 36 13.79 -7.80 39.65
N THR A 37 13.57 -8.55 38.56
CA THR A 37 14.57 -9.49 38.04
C THR A 37 15.89 -8.78 37.68
N VAL A 38 17.02 -9.30 38.16
CA VAL A 38 18.36 -8.82 37.81
C VAL A 38 18.79 -9.43 36.48
N ASN A 39 19.07 -8.58 35.49
CA ASN A 39 19.47 -9.00 34.14
C ASN A 39 20.99 -8.92 34.03
N GLN A 40 21.61 -10.02 33.60
CA GLN A 40 23.03 -10.06 33.28
C GLN A 40 23.23 -9.70 31.81
N ILE A 41 23.85 -8.55 31.55
CA ILE A 41 23.96 -7.96 30.22
C ILE A 41 25.43 -7.94 29.80
N ALA A 42 25.72 -8.49 28.62
CA ALA A 42 27.06 -8.44 28.03
C ALA A 42 27.40 -7.04 27.51
N VAL A 43 28.69 -6.79 27.24
CA VAL A 43 29.14 -5.61 26.49
C VAL A 43 28.42 -5.59 25.13
N ARG A 44 27.98 -4.41 24.69
CA ARG A 44 27.32 -4.26 23.39
C ARG A 44 28.27 -4.68 22.27
N ASP A 45 27.80 -5.52 21.36
CA ASP A 45 28.54 -5.87 20.15
C ASP A 45 28.49 -4.71 19.16
N GLU A 46 29.64 -4.06 18.92
CA GLU A 46 29.77 -2.92 18.00
C GLU A 46 30.53 -3.29 16.71
N ARG A 47 30.75 -4.59 16.45
CA ARG A 47 31.47 -5.03 15.26
C ARG A 47 30.59 -4.86 14.01
N ALA A 48 31.24 -4.47 12.91
CA ALA A 48 30.60 -4.50 11.59
C ALA A 48 30.19 -5.93 11.22
N LEU A 49 29.09 -6.06 10.46
CA LEU A 49 28.59 -7.37 10.04
C LEU A 49 29.51 -8.08 9.04
N VAL A 50 30.29 -7.30 8.28
CA VAL A 50 31.20 -7.81 7.25
C VAL A 50 32.53 -7.07 7.34
N ASP A 51 33.62 -7.80 7.14
CA ASP A 51 34.93 -7.21 6.90
C ASP A 51 35.06 -6.77 5.43
N LEU A 52 34.82 -5.49 5.20
CA LEU A 52 34.88 -4.91 3.85
C LEU A 52 36.28 -4.92 3.25
N ALA A 53 37.34 -4.98 4.06
CA ALA A 53 38.71 -4.94 3.57
C ALA A 53 39.10 -6.20 2.78
N HIS A 54 38.43 -7.33 3.06
CA HIS A 54 38.74 -8.64 2.47
C HIS A 54 37.63 -9.16 1.54
N ARG A 55 36.65 -8.32 1.20
CA ARG A 55 35.56 -8.71 0.29
C ARG A 55 36.04 -8.66 -1.17
N PRO A 56 35.84 -9.73 -1.95
CA PRO A 56 36.05 -9.69 -3.39
C PRO A 56 35.17 -8.63 -4.06
N PRO A 57 35.65 -7.90 -5.08
CA PRO A 57 34.82 -6.94 -5.80
C PRO A 57 33.64 -7.65 -6.46
N ILE A 58 32.43 -7.15 -6.23
CA ILE A 58 31.20 -7.67 -6.84
C ILE A 58 30.78 -6.71 -7.95
N ASN A 59 30.42 -7.25 -9.12
CA ASN A 59 29.80 -6.45 -10.17
C ASN A 59 28.37 -6.05 -9.75
N GLU A 60 28.13 -4.75 -9.59
CA GLU A 60 26.84 -4.24 -9.10
C GLU A 60 25.66 -4.60 -10.02
N ALA A 61 25.85 -4.64 -11.34
CA ALA A 61 24.78 -5.01 -12.27
C ALA A 61 24.37 -6.48 -12.08
N GLU A 62 25.34 -7.37 -11.92
CA GLU A 62 25.11 -8.79 -11.64
C GLU A 62 24.44 -8.98 -10.27
N ARG A 63 24.91 -8.26 -9.25
CA ARG A 63 24.32 -8.29 -7.91
C ARG A 63 22.86 -7.86 -7.95
N LEU A 64 22.53 -6.75 -8.62
CA LEU A 64 21.15 -6.28 -8.78
C LEU A 64 20.28 -7.30 -9.52
N GLN A 65 20.81 -8.02 -10.51
CA GLN A 65 20.08 -9.09 -11.18
C GLN A 65 19.77 -10.26 -10.23
N ARG A 66 20.73 -10.66 -9.39
CA ARG A 66 20.50 -11.68 -8.35
C ARG A 66 19.44 -11.24 -7.34
N LEU A 67 19.48 -9.97 -6.90
CA LEU A 67 18.48 -9.42 -5.99
C LEU A 67 17.07 -9.41 -6.61
N ARG A 68 16.94 -9.02 -7.89
CA ARG A 68 15.66 -9.08 -8.61
C ARG A 68 15.06 -10.49 -8.66
N SER A 69 15.89 -11.54 -8.69
CA SER A 69 15.40 -12.93 -8.69
C SER A 69 14.79 -13.38 -7.35
N GLN A 70 15.01 -12.61 -6.28
CA GLN A 70 14.47 -12.88 -4.95
C GLN A 70 13.15 -12.12 -4.68
N ASP A 71 12.81 -11.18 -5.56
CA ASP A 71 11.65 -10.30 -5.45
C ASP A 71 10.31 -11.05 -5.66
N GLY A 72 9.20 -10.45 -5.24
CA GLY A 72 7.84 -11.02 -5.33
C GLY A 72 7.56 -12.11 -4.30
N ARG A 73 8.31 -12.13 -3.19
CA ARG A 73 8.11 -13.04 -2.05
C ARG A 73 7.61 -12.23 -0.85
N PRO A 74 6.28 -12.18 -0.61
CA PRO A 74 5.74 -11.41 0.50
C PRO A 74 6.21 -12.00 1.83
N LEU A 75 6.48 -11.13 2.80
CA LEU A 75 6.79 -11.54 4.16
C LEU A 75 5.52 -12.08 4.83
N LEU A 76 5.37 -13.40 4.83
CA LEU A 76 4.23 -14.08 5.45
C LEU A 76 4.54 -14.47 6.90
N PRO A 77 3.54 -14.47 7.80
CA PRO A 77 3.74 -14.96 9.15
C PRO A 77 4.15 -16.44 9.12
N PRO A 78 5.22 -16.82 9.85
CA PRO A 78 5.54 -18.22 10.09
C PRO A 78 4.29 -19.01 10.53
N PRO A 79 4.13 -20.28 10.12
CA PRO A 79 2.92 -21.07 10.42
C PRO A 79 2.52 -21.07 11.89
N ALA A 80 3.50 -21.14 12.79
CA ALA A 80 3.29 -21.11 14.24
C ALA A 80 2.66 -19.80 14.76
N LEU A 81 2.71 -18.72 14.00
CA LEU A 81 2.20 -17.40 14.39
C LEU A 81 0.85 -17.07 13.76
N GLN A 82 0.34 -17.86 12.80
CA GLN A 82 -0.90 -17.54 12.07
C GLN A 82 -2.09 -17.28 12.99
N GLY A 83 -2.20 -18.02 14.10
CA GLY A 83 -3.28 -17.85 15.09
C GLY A 83 -3.24 -16.54 15.88
N LEU A 84 -2.12 -15.80 15.85
CA LEU A 84 -1.97 -14.52 16.56
C LEU A 84 -2.51 -13.33 15.76
N PHE A 85 -2.67 -13.47 14.44
CA PHE A 85 -3.06 -12.37 13.55
C PHE A 85 -4.54 -12.41 13.21
N GLY A 86 -5.17 -11.24 13.22
CA GLY A 86 -6.56 -11.09 12.77
C GLY A 86 -6.69 -11.01 11.25
N PRO A 87 -7.93 -10.88 10.72
CA PRO A 87 -8.22 -10.80 9.28
C PRO A 87 -7.51 -9.65 8.53
N GLY A 88 -6.98 -8.66 9.24
CA GLY A 88 -6.19 -7.55 8.68
C GLY A 88 -4.67 -7.73 8.78
N GLY A 89 -4.16 -8.92 9.14
CA GLY A 89 -2.72 -9.16 9.30
C GLY A 89 -2.09 -8.42 10.48
N GLN A 90 -2.90 -7.93 11.42
CA GLN A 90 -2.45 -7.23 12.62
C GLN A 90 -2.73 -8.05 13.86
N ILE A 91 -1.90 -7.87 14.90
CA ILE A 91 -2.11 -8.47 16.22
C ILE A 91 -3.23 -7.68 16.91
N PRO A 92 -4.39 -8.30 17.22
CA PRO A 92 -5.46 -7.58 17.88
C PRO A 92 -5.07 -7.22 19.33
N PRO A 93 -5.57 -6.10 19.89
CA PRO A 93 -5.12 -5.61 21.20
C PRO A 93 -5.20 -6.65 22.33
N HIS A 94 -6.22 -7.50 22.33
CA HIS A 94 -6.40 -8.55 23.34
C HIS A 94 -5.37 -9.69 23.27
N ARG A 95 -4.66 -9.86 22.14
CA ARG A 95 -3.57 -10.83 21.97
C ARG A 95 -2.17 -10.22 22.13
N MET A 96 -2.07 -8.94 22.49
CA MET A 96 -0.78 -8.27 22.65
C MET A 96 0.13 -8.99 23.66
N GLN A 97 -0.42 -9.40 24.81
CA GLN A 97 0.35 -10.10 25.84
C GLN A 97 0.79 -11.50 25.38
N GLU A 98 -0.08 -12.20 24.65
CA GLU A 98 0.24 -13.49 24.04
C GLU A 98 1.41 -13.34 23.04
N ALA A 99 1.33 -12.35 22.13
CA ALA A 99 2.37 -12.08 21.15
C ALA A 99 3.72 -11.70 21.81
N LEU A 100 3.70 -10.92 22.89
CA LEU A 100 4.91 -10.60 23.66
C LEU A 100 5.52 -11.84 24.33
N ALA A 101 4.69 -12.74 24.87
CA ALA A 101 5.15 -14.00 25.43
C ALA A 101 5.79 -14.90 24.37
N VAL A 102 5.19 -15.00 23.17
CA VAL A 102 5.76 -15.78 22.05
C VAL A 102 7.05 -15.15 21.53
N TRP A 103 7.13 -13.82 21.47
CA TRP A 103 8.35 -13.09 21.10
C TRP A 103 9.48 -13.40 22.08
N GLN A 104 9.18 -13.33 23.38
CA GLN A 104 10.09 -13.62 24.47
C GLN A 104 10.57 -15.09 24.46
N GLY A 105 9.67 -16.04 24.18
CA GLY A 105 10.00 -17.45 24.01
C GLY A 105 10.92 -17.68 22.80
N SER A 106 10.59 -17.08 21.66
CA SER A 106 11.41 -17.16 20.43
C SER A 106 12.81 -16.61 20.65
N ARG A 107 12.94 -15.48 21.35
CA ARG A 107 14.24 -14.90 21.73
C ARG A 107 15.08 -15.87 22.56
N ASN A 108 14.46 -16.48 23.57
CA ASN A 108 15.16 -17.43 24.44
C ASN A 108 15.63 -18.67 23.66
N GLU A 109 14.80 -19.17 22.75
CA GLU A 109 15.13 -20.30 21.88
C GLU A 109 16.27 -20.00 20.93
N VAL A 110 16.28 -18.81 20.28
CA VAL A 110 17.39 -18.37 19.43
C VAL A 110 18.69 -18.32 20.24
N ARG A 111 18.66 -17.74 21.44
CA ARG A 111 19.86 -17.66 22.29
C ARG A 111 20.36 -19.03 22.77
N ALA A 112 19.46 -19.97 23.00
CA ALA A 112 19.81 -21.30 23.49
C ALA A 112 20.28 -22.24 22.38
N THR A 113 19.70 -22.14 21.18
CA THR A 113 19.86 -23.16 20.13
C THR A 113 20.41 -22.62 18.81
N GLY A 114 20.34 -21.31 18.58
CA GLY A 114 20.62 -20.72 17.26
C GLY A 114 19.60 -21.10 16.18
N SER A 115 18.41 -21.61 16.57
CA SER A 115 17.36 -22.07 15.66
C SER A 115 16.97 -21.00 14.64
N TYR A 116 17.07 -21.38 13.36
CA TYR A 116 16.65 -20.56 12.23
C TYR A 116 15.15 -20.21 12.31
N GLU A 117 14.31 -21.21 12.57
CA GLU A 117 12.86 -21.01 12.64
C GLU A 117 12.48 -20.07 13.80
N ALA A 118 13.17 -20.18 14.93
CA ALA A 118 12.98 -19.28 16.06
C ALA A 118 13.40 -17.86 15.71
N ALA A 119 14.47 -17.69 14.93
CA ALA A 119 14.92 -16.39 14.46
C ALA A 119 13.91 -15.76 13.49
N GLU A 120 13.34 -16.54 12.57
CA GLU A 120 12.25 -16.07 11.69
C GLU A 120 11.01 -15.63 12.49
N ARG A 121 10.60 -16.43 13.50
CA ARG A 121 9.50 -16.04 14.42
C ARG A 121 9.82 -14.75 15.16
N LEU A 122 11.02 -14.64 15.71
CA LEU A 122 11.47 -13.47 16.46
C LEU A 122 11.48 -12.22 15.58
N LEU A 123 11.99 -12.34 14.35
CA LEU A 123 12.03 -11.26 13.38
C LEU A 123 10.63 -10.76 13.03
N PHE A 124 9.74 -11.68 12.64
CA PHE A 124 8.38 -11.34 12.24
C PHE A 124 7.61 -10.64 13.39
N LEU A 125 7.70 -11.18 14.60
CA LEU A 125 7.07 -10.57 15.77
C LEU A 125 7.70 -9.24 16.14
N THR A 126 9.02 -9.07 15.98
CA THR A 126 9.69 -7.77 16.20
C THR A 126 9.13 -6.71 15.27
N MET A 127 8.96 -7.02 13.98
CA MET A 127 8.38 -6.08 13.02
C MET A 127 6.92 -5.76 13.35
N ALA A 128 6.09 -6.78 13.65
CA ALA A 128 4.68 -6.59 13.96
C ALA A 128 4.46 -5.76 15.26
N LEU A 129 5.14 -6.13 16.35
CA LEU A 129 5.00 -5.46 17.64
C LEU A 129 5.60 -4.06 17.64
N SER A 130 6.75 -3.86 16.97
CA SER A 130 7.37 -2.54 16.87
C SER A 130 6.52 -1.54 16.10
N ASN A 131 5.76 -1.98 15.08
CA ASN A 131 4.79 -1.13 14.40
C ASN A 131 3.68 -0.67 15.36
N ILE A 132 3.18 -1.57 16.22
CA ILE A 132 2.16 -1.22 17.22
C ILE A 132 2.72 -0.22 18.23
N PHE A 133 3.95 -0.42 18.72
CA PHE A 133 4.60 0.53 19.63
C PHE A 133 4.86 1.88 18.96
N SER A 134 5.22 1.90 17.67
CA SER A 134 5.38 3.12 16.90
C SER A 134 4.06 3.92 16.84
N VAL A 135 2.95 3.26 16.49
CA VAL A 135 1.62 3.88 16.42
C VAL A 135 1.17 4.36 17.80
N GLY A 136 1.43 3.57 18.85
CA GLY A 136 1.17 3.93 20.24
C GLY A 136 2.13 4.96 20.84
N LYS A 137 3.11 5.46 20.06
CA LYS A 137 4.18 6.37 20.50
C LYS A 137 5.04 5.86 21.67
N ASP A 138 5.07 4.55 21.90
CA ASP A 138 5.95 3.90 22.88
C ASP A 138 7.32 3.61 22.26
N LEU A 139 8.04 4.68 21.95
CA LEU A 139 9.35 4.61 21.28
C LEU A 139 10.41 3.92 22.15
N VAL A 140 10.23 3.93 23.47
CA VAL A 140 11.14 3.27 24.42
C VAL A 140 11.03 1.75 24.29
N ARG A 141 9.81 1.18 24.30
CA ARG A 141 9.63 -0.26 24.04
C ARG A 141 10.02 -0.63 22.63
N GLN A 142 9.72 0.22 21.65
CA GLN A 142 10.12 0.00 20.26
C GLN A 142 11.65 -0.12 20.14
N ARG A 143 12.40 0.85 20.70
CA ARG A 143 13.86 0.84 20.75
C ARG A 143 14.39 -0.41 21.47
N ALA A 144 13.84 -0.70 22.66
CA ALA A 144 14.23 -1.86 23.45
C ALA A 144 14.05 -3.17 22.67
N MET A 145 12.95 -3.30 21.95
CA MET A 145 12.65 -4.49 21.16
C MET A 145 13.65 -4.69 20.00
N PHE A 146 13.96 -3.64 19.24
CA PHE A 146 14.93 -3.74 18.13
C PHE A 146 16.33 -4.12 18.61
N GLU A 147 16.84 -3.45 19.65
CA GLU A 147 18.20 -3.69 20.13
C GLU A 147 18.29 -5.06 20.85
N THR A 148 17.23 -5.50 21.51
CA THR A 148 17.18 -6.84 22.08
C THR A 148 17.14 -7.94 21.03
N ALA A 149 16.38 -7.74 19.95
CA ALA A 149 16.35 -8.68 18.84
C ALA A 149 17.72 -8.73 18.14
N LEU A 150 18.34 -7.57 17.93
CA LEU A 150 19.71 -7.45 17.39
C LEU A 150 20.72 -8.28 18.18
N GLU A 151 20.68 -8.23 19.51
CA GLU A 151 21.57 -9.01 20.39
C GLU A 151 21.27 -10.52 20.38
N ALA A 152 20.04 -10.91 20.07
CA ALA A 152 19.66 -12.32 19.97
C ALA A 152 20.03 -12.92 18.62
N PHE A 153 19.98 -12.15 17.53
CA PHE A 153 20.21 -12.67 16.19
C PHE A 153 21.66 -13.08 15.92
N THR A 154 21.81 -14.27 15.34
CA THR A 154 23.08 -14.82 14.86
C THR A 154 23.29 -14.58 13.36
N LEU A 155 22.22 -14.57 12.57
CA LEU A 155 22.30 -14.39 11.11
C LEU A 155 22.56 -12.91 10.75
N PRO A 156 23.53 -12.61 9.86
CA PRO A 156 23.83 -11.25 9.43
C PRO A 156 22.61 -10.49 8.91
N ARG A 157 21.74 -11.13 8.13
CA ARG A 157 20.55 -10.47 7.55
C ARG A 157 19.57 -9.94 8.60
N HIS A 158 19.32 -10.70 9.66
CA HIS A 158 18.40 -10.30 10.72
C HIS A 158 18.98 -9.14 11.53
N ARG A 159 20.28 -9.19 11.80
CA ARG A 159 21.02 -8.10 12.44
C ARG A 159 20.98 -6.84 11.58
N GLN A 160 21.22 -6.95 10.28
CA GLN A 160 21.17 -5.84 9.31
C GLN A 160 19.80 -5.16 9.33
N MET A 161 18.70 -5.92 9.35
CA MET A 161 17.37 -5.33 9.43
C MET A 161 17.16 -4.55 10.73
N MET A 162 17.61 -5.07 11.88
CA MET A 162 17.51 -4.35 13.16
C MET A 162 18.35 -3.07 13.17
N LEU A 163 19.58 -3.12 12.66
CA LEU A 163 20.45 -1.95 12.50
C LEU A 163 19.80 -0.91 11.59
N GLY A 164 19.15 -1.34 10.49
CA GLY A 164 18.38 -0.46 9.63
C GLY A 164 17.22 0.22 10.34
N PHE A 165 16.45 -0.50 11.16
CA PHE A 165 15.37 0.10 11.96
C PHE A 165 15.91 1.12 12.97
N LEU A 166 17.00 0.80 13.68
CA LEU A 166 17.64 1.73 14.62
C LEU A 166 18.14 2.98 13.90
N SER A 167 18.80 2.81 12.75
CA SER A 167 19.27 3.90 11.90
C SER A 167 18.13 4.82 11.45
N ARG A 168 17.05 4.26 10.90
CA ARG A 168 15.94 5.07 10.38
C ARG A 168 15.22 5.83 11.49
N ASN A 169 15.02 5.21 12.66
CA ASN A 169 14.38 5.90 13.79
C ASN A 169 15.28 6.99 14.40
N ALA A 170 16.60 6.80 14.45
CA ALA A 170 17.53 7.87 14.83
C ALA A 170 17.45 9.05 13.85
N ALA A 171 17.44 8.77 12.53
CA ALA A 171 17.27 9.80 11.50
C ALA A 171 15.92 10.53 11.62
N LYS A 172 14.83 9.80 11.92
CA LYS A 172 13.50 10.38 12.17
C LYS A 172 13.48 11.40 13.31
N MET A 173 14.33 11.20 14.32
CA MET A 173 14.46 12.10 15.47
C MET A 173 15.52 13.19 15.28
N GLY A 174 16.09 13.33 14.08
CA GLY A 174 17.13 14.31 13.76
C GLY A 174 18.53 13.95 14.28
N ASP A 175 18.72 12.76 14.88
CA ASP A 175 20.03 12.29 15.35
C ASP A 175 20.78 11.56 14.24
N LEU A 176 21.29 12.34 13.28
CA LEU A 176 21.97 11.82 12.09
C LEU A 176 23.29 11.12 12.42
N ALA A 177 24.00 11.59 13.44
CA ALA A 177 25.26 10.97 13.88
C ALA A 177 25.02 9.54 14.37
N SER A 178 23.98 9.34 15.19
CA SER A 178 23.60 7.99 15.62
C SER A 178 23.07 7.15 14.47
N ALA A 179 22.29 7.74 13.55
CA ALA A 179 21.78 7.04 12.38
C ALA A 179 22.93 6.47 11.52
N GLU A 180 23.94 7.29 11.22
CA GLU A 180 25.12 6.85 10.48
C GLU A 180 25.95 5.83 11.24
N ARG A 181 26.05 5.95 12.57
CA ARG A 181 26.78 4.97 13.37
C ARG A 181 26.11 3.59 13.34
N TRP A 182 24.78 3.53 13.40
CA TRP A 182 24.04 2.27 13.21
C TRP A 182 24.23 1.71 11.80
N LEU A 183 24.08 2.56 10.78
CA LEU A 183 24.22 2.16 9.39
C LEU A 183 25.65 1.69 9.05
N GLY A 184 26.67 2.29 9.66
CA GLY A 184 28.07 1.95 9.43
C GLY A 184 28.47 0.55 9.89
N MET A 185 27.63 -0.14 10.66
CA MET A 185 27.83 -1.55 11.01
C MET A 185 27.20 -2.51 9.98
N CYS A 186 26.32 -2.03 9.10
CA CYS A 186 25.69 -2.84 8.08
C CYS A 186 26.67 -3.19 6.95
N ASP A 187 26.33 -4.26 6.23
CA ASP A 187 26.88 -4.55 4.91
C ASP A 187 26.26 -3.58 3.87
N PRO A 188 27.07 -2.78 3.14
CA PRO A 188 26.58 -1.90 2.08
C PRO A 188 26.25 -2.60 0.76
N GLN A 189 26.67 -3.85 0.57
CA GLN A 189 26.49 -4.64 -0.65
C GLN A 189 26.07 -6.09 -0.35
N PRO A 190 25.00 -6.30 0.42
CA PRO A 190 24.51 -7.65 0.70
C PRO A 190 23.97 -8.29 -0.58
N GLU A 191 23.99 -9.62 -0.64
CA GLU A 191 23.46 -10.39 -1.78
C GLU A 191 22.02 -10.89 -1.55
N ASP A 192 21.45 -10.66 -0.35
CA ASP A 192 20.04 -10.91 -0.04
C ASP A 192 19.21 -9.62 -0.09
N LEU A 193 18.00 -9.73 -0.65
CA LEU A 193 17.11 -8.60 -0.91
C LEU A 193 16.66 -7.88 0.36
N GLU A 194 16.46 -8.61 1.46
CA GLU A 194 15.99 -8.08 2.73
C GLU A 194 17.04 -7.12 3.34
N SER A 195 18.29 -7.57 3.38
CA SER A 195 19.42 -6.77 3.86
C SER A 195 19.72 -5.59 2.94
N ASP A 196 19.67 -5.79 1.62
CA ASP A 196 19.92 -4.72 0.64
C ASP A 196 18.87 -3.61 0.76
N SER A 197 17.59 -4.00 0.81
CA SER A 197 16.48 -3.08 1.00
C SER A 197 16.62 -2.31 2.31
N ALA A 198 16.89 -3.01 3.42
CA ALA A 198 17.07 -2.38 4.72
C ALA A 198 18.22 -1.36 4.73
N TYR A 199 19.33 -1.65 4.06
CA TYR A 199 20.45 -0.73 3.90
C TYR A 199 20.07 0.50 3.06
N ARG A 200 19.54 0.28 1.85
CA ARG A 200 19.17 1.36 0.92
C ARG A 200 18.12 2.31 1.48
N LEU A 201 17.10 1.77 2.14
CA LEU A 201 16.11 2.60 2.84
C LEU A 201 16.74 3.42 3.95
N SER A 202 17.69 2.86 4.70
CA SER A 202 18.37 3.60 5.76
C SER A 202 19.23 4.73 5.20
N VAL A 203 19.93 4.49 4.08
CA VAL A 203 20.64 5.54 3.33
C VAL A 203 19.66 6.62 2.87
N ALA A 204 18.52 6.24 2.26
CA ALA A 204 17.51 7.16 1.78
C ALA A 204 16.88 8.01 2.90
N PHE A 205 16.66 7.43 4.08
CA PHE A 205 16.18 8.16 5.26
C PHE A 205 17.18 9.23 5.73
N ILE A 206 18.46 8.85 5.87
CA ILE A 206 19.51 9.79 6.28
C ILE A 206 19.67 10.90 5.23
N ALA A 207 19.67 10.54 3.95
CA ALA A 207 19.77 11.48 2.84
C ALA A 207 18.57 12.45 2.80
N THR A 208 17.35 11.93 3.01
CA THR A 208 16.13 12.75 3.14
C THR A 208 16.24 13.75 4.28
N ALA A 209 16.75 13.32 5.44
CA ALA A 209 16.96 14.18 6.61
C ALA A 209 18.00 15.28 6.35
N ARG A 210 19.00 14.98 5.52
CA ARG A 210 20.03 15.93 5.05
C ARG A 210 19.60 16.79 3.88
N GLN A 211 18.41 16.55 3.32
CA GLN A 211 17.95 17.18 2.08
C GLN A 211 18.86 16.88 0.88
N ASP A 212 19.54 15.73 0.89
CA ASP A 212 20.36 15.23 -0.21
C ASP A 212 19.53 14.31 -1.12
N TRP A 213 18.73 14.94 -1.98
CA TRP A 213 17.78 14.25 -2.85
C TRP A 213 18.48 13.37 -3.90
N ASN A 214 19.65 13.78 -4.36
CA ASN A 214 20.46 12.99 -5.30
C ASN A 214 20.89 11.67 -4.67
N ARG A 215 21.32 11.68 -3.41
CA ARG A 215 21.67 10.46 -2.69
C ARG A 215 20.48 9.54 -2.44
N VAL A 216 19.28 10.08 -2.25
CA VAL A 216 18.05 9.27 -2.19
C VAL A 216 17.84 8.52 -3.51
N LEU A 217 17.92 9.23 -4.64
CA LEU A 217 17.72 8.65 -5.97
C LEU A 217 18.85 7.69 -6.37
N GLN A 218 20.09 7.92 -5.92
CA GLN A 218 21.18 6.95 -6.09
C GLN A 218 20.94 5.66 -5.31
N ALA A 219 20.40 5.77 -4.08
CA ALA A 219 20.14 4.60 -3.24
C ALA A 219 18.95 3.76 -3.73
N LEU A 220 17.87 4.42 -4.16
CA LEU A 220 16.61 3.77 -4.51
C LEU A 220 16.36 3.65 -6.02
N GLY A 221 17.17 4.30 -6.86
CA GLY A 221 16.89 4.46 -8.28
C GLY A 221 15.81 5.52 -8.58
N PRO A 222 15.82 6.10 -9.80
CA PRO A 222 14.86 7.13 -10.20
C PRO A 222 13.41 6.64 -10.39
N ASN A 223 13.21 5.36 -10.71
CA ASN A 223 11.90 4.73 -10.93
C ASN A 223 11.67 3.54 -9.98
N ASN A 224 10.44 3.02 -9.94
CA ASN A 224 10.05 1.93 -9.04
C ASN A 224 10.72 0.58 -9.35
N THR A 225 11.27 0.40 -10.55
CA THR A 225 11.81 -0.88 -11.03
C THR A 225 13.34 -0.90 -11.15
N ASP A 226 14.00 0.24 -10.97
CA ASP A 226 15.45 0.37 -11.21
C ASP A 226 16.26 -0.45 -10.20
N VAL A 227 15.84 -0.37 -8.93
CA VAL A 227 16.45 -1.08 -7.80
C VAL A 227 15.41 -2.01 -7.19
N PRO A 228 15.68 -3.33 -7.08
CA PRO A 228 14.77 -4.25 -6.39
C PRO A 228 14.69 -3.89 -4.91
N ILE A 229 13.48 -3.79 -4.40
CA ILE A 229 13.19 -3.53 -2.98
C ILE A 229 12.23 -4.62 -2.53
N MET A 230 12.42 -5.14 -1.32
CA MET A 230 11.50 -6.13 -0.75
C MET A 230 10.08 -5.56 -0.67
N ASP A 231 9.08 -6.36 -1.04
CA ASP A 231 7.66 -5.97 -1.13
C ASP A 231 7.16 -5.15 0.08
N ALA A 232 7.57 -5.53 1.30
CA ALA A 232 7.17 -4.85 2.54
C ALA A 232 7.61 -3.37 2.62
N TYR A 233 8.58 -2.96 1.81
CA TYR A 233 9.11 -1.60 1.77
C TYR A 233 8.84 -0.85 0.47
N ASP A 234 8.23 -1.47 -0.54
CA ASP A 234 7.95 -0.84 -1.84
C ASP A 234 7.29 0.53 -1.71
N ILE A 235 6.22 0.60 -0.91
CA ILE A 235 5.44 1.83 -0.72
C ILE A 235 6.31 2.92 -0.06
N LEU A 236 7.10 2.55 0.95
CA LEU A 236 7.95 3.50 1.65
C LEU A 236 9.10 4.00 0.75
N ALA A 237 9.70 3.11 -0.04
CA ALA A 237 10.73 3.47 -1.01
C ALA A 237 10.17 4.40 -2.09
N ALA A 238 8.96 4.12 -2.61
CA ALA A 238 8.26 4.97 -3.56
C ALA A 238 7.97 6.36 -3.00
N ILE A 239 7.52 6.46 -1.73
CA ILE A 239 7.31 7.76 -1.07
C ILE A 239 8.60 8.56 -0.97
N LEU A 240 9.70 7.95 -0.52
CA LEU A 240 10.99 8.66 -0.39
C LEU A 240 11.52 9.10 -1.76
N ARG A 241 11.38 8.24 -2.78
CA ARG A 241 11.75 8.54 -4.18
C ARG A 241 10.92 9.69 -4.75
N ALA A 242 9.60 9.63 -4.59
CA ALA A 242 8.71 10.70 -5.03
C ALA A 242 8.99 12.02 -4.30
N ASN A 243 9.22 11.97 -2.98
CA ASN A 243 9.62 13.15 -2.22
C ASN A 243 10.94 13.73 -2.72
N ALA A 244 11.95 12.90 -3.01
CA ALA A 244 13.21 13.37 -3.58
C ALA A 244 13.00 14.07 -4.94
N TRP A 245 12.18 13.50 -5.82
CA TRP A 245 11.83 14.14 -7.08
C TRP A 245 11.09 15.47 -6.92
N GLU A 246 10.09 15.51 -6.04
CA GLU A 246 9.35 16.73 -5.73
C GLU A 246 10.26 17.82 -5.22
N ARG A 247 11.16 17.49 -4.27
CA ARG A 247 12.11 18.44 -3.68
C ARG A 247 13.23 18.85 -4.65
N ALA A 248 13.51 18.04 -5.68
CA ALA A 248 14.37 18.38 -6.79
C ALA A 248 13.66 19.21 -7.89
N GLY A 249 12.38 19.56 -7.72
CA GLY A 249 11.59 20.35 -8.68
C GLY A 249 10.97 19.53 -9.82
N GLN A 250 11.09 18.20 -9.79
CA GLN A 250 10.58 17.29 -10.81
C GLN A 250 9.22 16.71 -10.39
N LEU A 251 8.22 17.58 -10.26
CA LEU A 251 6.89 17.21 -9.74
C LEU A 251 6.24 16.08 -10.56
N GLN A 252 6.36 16.12 -11.89
CA GLN A 252 5.75 15.11 -12.75
C GLN A 252 6.35 13.71 -12.51
N GLY A 253 7.68 13.62 -12.33
CA GLY A 253 8.34 12.36 -11.99
C GLY A 253 7.88 11.81 -10.64
N ALA A 254 7.71 12.68 -9.65
CA ALA A 254 7.16 12.29 -8.34
C ALA A 254 5.73 11.74 -8.44
N VAL A 255 4.87 12.38 -9.24
CA VAL A 255 3.48 11.95 -9.46
C VAL A 255 3.43 10.57 -10.12
N VAL A 256 4.23 10.33 -11.17
CA VAL A 256 4.29 9.04 -11.88
C VAL A 256 4.70 7.91 -10.93
N VAL A 257 5.76 8.11 -10.13
CA VAL A 257 6.22 7.13 -9.14
C VAL A 257 5.10 6.71 -8.18
N LEU A 258 4.33 7.68 -7.67
CA LEU A 258 3.21 7.41 -6.76
C LEU A 258 2.04 6.73 -7.46
N GLN A 259 1.71 7.12 -8.70
CA GLN A 259 0.64 6.52 -9.48
C GLN A 259 0.91 5.04 -9.79
N GLU A 260 2.10 4.72 -10.28
CA GLU A 260 2.51 3.33 -10.53
C GLU A 260 2.42 2.49 -9.26
N THR A 261 2.80 3.06 -8.11
CA THR A 261 2.70 2.38 -6.81
C THR A 261 1.24 2.15 -6.42
N MET A 262 0.36 3.14 -6.60
CA MET A 262 -1.08 3.01 -6.35
C MET A 262 -1.72 1.96 -7.27
N GLN A 263 -1.31 1.91 -8.54
CA GLN A 263 -1.80 0.93 -9.51
C GLN A 263 -1.33 -0.48 -9.15
N LYS A 264 -0.04 -0.68 -8.85
CA LYS A 264 0.53 -1.99 -8.47
C LYS A 264 -0.15 -2.58 -7.22
N ALA A 265 -0.38 -1.75 -6.20
CA ALA A 265 -0.99 -2.19 -4.93
C ALA A 265 -2.53 -2.11 -4.92
N GLY A 266 -3.16 -1.70 -6.02
CA GLY A 266 -4.61 -1.57 -6.15
C GLY A 266 -5.24 -0.59 -5.15
N ALA A 267 -6.52 -0.80 -4.83
CA ALA A 267 -7.31 0.10 -3.98
C ALA A 267 -6.71 0.33 -2.58
N GLN A 268 -5.94 -0.63 -2.06
CA GLN A 268 -5.27 -0.52 -0.76
C GLN A 268 -3.96 0.29 -0.82
N GLY A 269 -3.31 0.36 -1.99
CA GLY A 269 -2.05 1.10 -2.18
C GLY A 269 -2.17 2.58 -1.85
N ARG A 270 -3.22 3.23 -2.35
CA ARG A 270 -3.53 4.64 -2.06
C ARG A 270 -3.69 4.90 -0.55
N LEU A 271 -4.45 4.04 0.13
CA LEU A 271 -4.69 4.14 1.58
C LEU A 271 -3.40 3.94 2.37
N ALA A 272 -2.57 2.99 1.97
CA ALA A 272 -1.28 2.73 2.61
C ALA A 272 -0.32 3.92 2.46
N ILE A 273 -0.24 4.55 1.28
CA ILE A 273 0.55 5.77 1.08
C ILE A 273 0.04 6.88 2.02
N GLU A 274 -1.27 7.12 2.03
CA GLU A 274 -1.90 8.15 2.86
C GLU A 274 -1.57 7.94 4.36
N GLN A 275 -1.69 6.71 4.85
CA GLN A 275 -1.37 6.36 6.23
C GLN A 275 0.09 6.61 6.58
N ILE A 276 1.03 6.25 5.70
CA ILE A 276 2.46 6.50 5.92
C ILE A 276 2.76 7.99 5.94
N LEU A 277 2.18 8.78 5.03
CA LEU A 277 2.37 10.23 5.00
C LEU A 277 1.81 10.88 6.27
N GLN A 278 0.62 10.49 6.72
CA GLN A 278 0.02 10.98 7.96
C GLN A 278 0.85 10.62 9.20
N ALA A 279 1.36 9.39 9.28
CA ALA A 279 2.21 8.95 10.38
C ALA A 279 3.57 9.69 10.44
N ASN A 280 3.99 10.33 9.34
CA ASN A 280 5.23 11.11 9.25
C ASN A 280 4.94 12.57 8.84
N ALA A 281 3.78 13.13 9.23
CA ALA A 281 3.33 14.46 8.78
C ALA A 281 4.35 15.58 9.08
N GLU A 282 5.13 15.46 10.16
CA GLU A 282 6.20 16.41 10.53
C GLU A 282 7.26 16.58 9.43
N TRP A 283 7.45 15.57 8.58
CA TRP A 283 8.41 15.60 7.48
C TRP A 283 7.88 16.25 6.21
N ASN A 284 6.57 16.45 6.12
CA ASN A 284 5.89 17.04 4.97
C ASN A 284 6.37 16.44 3.63
N TRP A 285 6.37 15.10 3.56
CA TRP A 285 6.74 14.36 2.36
C TRP A 285 5.62 14.41 1.31
N CYS A 286 6.01 14.49 0.04
CA CYS A 286 5.09 14.41 -1.10
C CYS A 286 3.91 15.38 -1.03
N ALA A 287 4.14 16.59 -0.50
CA ALA A 287 3.09 17.56 -0.19
C ALA A 287 2.32 18.01 -1.45
N ALA A 288 3.01 18.11 -2.58
CA ALA A 288 2.41 18.47 -3.87
C ALA A 288 2.08 17.25 -4.74
N SER A 289 2.97 16.25 -4.77
CA SER A 289 2.88 15.09 -5.66
C SER A 289 1.79 14.11 -5.24
N PHE A 290 1.57 13.87 -3.94
CA PHE A 290 0.54 12.93 -3.50
C PHE A 290 -0.89 13.41 -3.83
N PRO A 291 -1.31 14.65 -3.53
CA PRO A 291 -2.61 15.16 -3.96
C PRO A 291 -2.83 15.08 -5.48
N ALA A 292 -1.79 15.41 -6.27
CA ALA A 292 -1.84 15.34 -7.73
C ALA A 292 -1.99 13.89 -8.23
N ALA A 293 -1.20 12.96 -7.71
CA ALA A 293 -1.30 11.53 -8.02
C ALA A 293 -2.68 10.97 -7.65
N ASN A 294 -3.18 11.32 -6.47
CA ASN A 294 -4.47 10.87 -5.97
C ASN A 294 -5.65 11.35 -6.84
N ALA A 295 -5.62 12.61 -7.29
CA ALA A 295 -6.66 13.15 -8.17
C ALA A 295 -6.75 12.39 -9.51
N ALA A 296 -5.60 12.05 -10.08
CA ALA A 296 -5.53 11.25 -11.30
C ALA A 296 -5.92 9.78 -11.09
N HIS A 297 -5.56 9.18 -9.95
CA HIS A 297 -5.99 7.81 -9.63
C HIS A 297 -7.51 7.70 -9.42
N ALA A 298 -8.13 8.70 -8.77
CA ALA A 298 -9.58 8.75 -8.58
C ALA A 298 -10.35 8.84 -9.91
N VAL A 299 -9.75 9.50 -10.91
CA VAL A 299 -10.24 9.58 -12.28
C VAL A 299 -10.21 8.21 -12.96
N GLU A 300 -9.08 7.51 -12.90
CA GLU A 300 -8.89 6.19 -13.52
C GLU A 300 -9.82 5.14 -12.88
N ALA A 301 -9.92 5.14 -11.55
CA ALA A 301 -10.91 4.34 -10.83
C ALA A 301 -12.35 4.68 -11.25
N GLY A 302 -12.65 5.95 -11.53
CA GLY A 302 -13.92 6.40 -12.10
C GLY A 302 -14.19 5.84 -13.50
N HIS A 303 -13.17 5.79 -14.36
CA HIS A 303 -13.27 5.18 -15.69
C HIS A 303 -13.49 3.66 -15.61
N HIS A 304 -12.78 2.94 -14.74
CA HIS A 304 -13.00 1.52 -14.51
C HIS A 304 -14.36 1.22 -13.86
N ALA A 305 -14.80 2.05 -12.92
CA ALA A 305 -16.14 1.95 -12.34
C ALA A 305 -17.22 2.21 -13.40
N ALA A 306 -17.06 3.21 -14.27
CA ALA A 306 -17.97 3.47 -15.38
C ALA A 306 -17.94 2.36 -16.44
N ALA A 307 -16.78 1.76 -16.71
CA ALA A 307 -16.61 0.66 -17.66
C ALA A 307 -17.15 -0.68 -17.14
N SER A 308 -17.14 -0.90 -15.82
CA SER A 308 -17.64 -2.12 -15.15
C SER A 308 -19.11 -2.01 -14.68
N GLN A 309 -19.62 -0.78 -14.49
CA GLN A 309 -20.98 -0.53 -13.98
C GLN A 309 -22.09 -1.10 -14.85
N GLY A 310 -21.85 -1.30 -16.14
CA GLY A 310 -22.93 -1.72 -17.00
C GLY A 310 -23.25 -3.23 -16.94
N GLY A 311 -22.34 -4.08 -16.46
CA GLY A 311 -22.48 -5.54 -16.61
C GLY A 311 -22.77 -6.24 -15.29
N GLY A 312 -21.79 -6.22 -14.38
CA GLY A 312 -21.81 -6.99 -13.14
C GLY A 312 -22.77 -6.43 -12.08
N VAL A 313 -22.66 -5.12 -11.79
CA VAL A 313 -23.48 -4.47 -10.76
C VAL A 313 -24.96 -4.48 -11.13
N GLY A 314 -25.31 -4.17 -12.39
CA GLY A 314 -26.69 -4.27 -12.87
C GLY A 314 -27.23 -5.71 -12.80
N THR A 315 -26.40 -6.72 -13.09
CA THR A 315 -26.81 -8.12 -12.96
C THR A 315 -27.04 -8.52 -11.50
N PHE A 316 -26.18 -8.07 -10.58
CA PHE A 316 -26.35 -8.29 -9.15
C PHE A 316 -27.63 -7.65 -8.61
N LEU A 317 -27.88 -6.36 -8.91
CA LEU A 317 -29.08 -5.66 -8.48
C LEU A 317 -30.37 -6.31 -9.02
N VAL A 318 -30.36 -6.81 -10.26
CA VAL A 318 -31.51 -7.53 -10.83
C VAL A 318 -31.75 -8.85 -10.10
N ILE A 319 -30.71 -9.66 -9.88
CA ILE A 319 -30.85 -10.95 -9.19
C ILE A 319 -31.35 -10.74 -7.76
N PHE A 320 -30.72 -9.82 -7.02
CA PHE A 320 -31.07 -9.55 -5.63
C PHE A 320 -32.46 -8.92 -5.51
N GLY A 321 -32.83 -8.04 -6.44
CA GLY A 321 -34.17 -7.47 -6.51
C GLY A 321 -35.27 -8.51 -6.74
N ILE A 322 -35.03 -9.49 -7.64
CA ILE A 322 -35.94 -10.63 -7.84
C ILE A 322 -36.05 -11.46 -6.56
N LEU A 323 -34.93 -11.80 -5.92
CA LEU A 323 -34.94 -12.59 -4.68
C LEU A 323 -35.71 -11.90 -3.56
N MET A 324 -35.55 -10.58 -3.41
CA MET A 324 -36.29 -9.79 -2.42
C MET A 324 -37.79 -9.73 -2.72
N LEU A 325 -38.19 -9.64 -3.99
CA LEU A 325 -39.60 -9.72 -4.38
C LEU A 325 -40.19 -11.10 -4.13
N LEU A 326 -39.46 -12.17 -4.41
CA LEU A 326 -39.88 -13.54 -4.10
C LEU A 326 -40.03 -13.76 -2.60
N GLY A 327 -39.08 -13.25 -1.80
CA GLY A 327 -39.16 -13.27 -0.34
C GLY A 327 -40.35 -12.48 0.19
N ALA A 328 -40.61 -11.29 -0.34
CA ALA A 328 -41.80 -10.50 0.00
C ALA A 328 -43.09 -11.22 -0.37
N GLY A 329 -43.16 -11.86 -1.55
CA GLY A 329 -44.29 -12.69 -1.96
C GLY A 329 -44.53 -13.87 -1.02
N GLY A 330 -43.47 -14.58 -0.62
CA GLY A 330 -43.54 -15.65 0.37
C GLY A 330 -44.05 -15.18 1.74
N ALA A 331 -43.61 -14.00 2.20
CA ALA A 331 -44.06 -13.40 3.44
C ALA A 331 -45.54 -12.99 3.40
N ILE A 332 -46.05 -12.53 2.25
CA ILE A 332 -47.49 -12.25 2.04
C ILE A 332 -48.32 -13.52 2.15
N VAL A 333 -47.88 -14.62 1.51
CA VAL A 333 -48.56 -15.92 1.58
C VAL A 333 -48.57 -16.46 3.01
N ALA A 334 -47.43 -16.41 3.71
CA ALA A 334 -47.31 -16.84 5.10
C ALA A 334 -48.18 -16.00 6.06
N GLY A 335 -48.28 -14.68 5.82
CA GLY A 335 -49.18 -13.80 6.56
C GLY A 335 -50.64 -14.20 6.39
N ALA A 336 -51.06 -14.52 5.16
CA ALA A 336 -52.42 -14.95 4.83
C ALA A 336 -52.78 -16.34 5.40
N SER A 337 -51.80 -17.22 5.59
CA SER A 337 -51.99 -18.60 6.09
C SER A 337 -51.86 -18.74 7.62
N GLY A 338 -51.91 -17.63 8.38
CA GLY A 338 -51.89 -17.64 9.86
C GLY A 338 -50.74 -16.88 10.52
N GLY A 339 -49.84 -16.25 9.74
CA GLY A 339 -48.73 -15.44 10.26
C GLY A 339 -49.13 -14.05 10.79
N GLY A 340 -50.39 -13.64 10.62
CA GLY A 340 -50.92 -12.38 11.15
C GLY A 340 -50.21 -11.12 10.62
N MET A 341 -50.35 -10.00 11.35
CA MET A 341 -49.80 -8.68 10.96
C MET A 341 -48.26 -8.66 10.83
N MET A 342 -47.57 -9.63 11.43
CA MET A 342 -46.11 -9.79 11.38
C MET A 342 -45.60 -10.25 10.00
N GLY A 343 -46.37 -11.07 9.26
CA GLY A 343 -46.02 -11.48 7.90
C GLY A 343 -46.07 -10.33 6.89
N TYR A 344 -47.06 -9.45 7.02
CA TYR A 344 -47.22 -8.30 6.12
C TYR A 344 -46.17 -7.20 6.34
N SER A 345 -45.74 -6.98 7.59
CA SER A 345 -44.71 -6.00 7.92
C SER A 345 -43.32 -6.42 7.41
N TRP A 346 -43.03 -7.73 7.36
CA TRP A 346 -41.83 -8.28 6.73
C TRP A 346 -41.86 -8.31 5.20
N ALA A 347 -43.03 -8.16 4.57
CA ALA A 347 -43.15 -8.12 3.11
C ALA A 347 -42.87 -6.73 2.52
N LEU A 348 -43.28 -5.66 3.20
CA LEU A 348 -43.22 -4.30 2.66
C LEU A 348 -41.78 -3.79 2.47
N GLY A 349 -40.91 -3.95 3.47
CA GLY A 349 -39.53 -3.45 3.40
C GLY A 349 -38.70 -4.10 2.27
N PRO A 350 -38.56 -5.44 2.26
CA PRO A 350 -37.87 -6.17 1.19
C PRO A 350 -38.53 -5.99 -0.18
N GLY A 351 -39.87 -5.93 -0.23
CA GLY A 351 -40.59 -5.72 -1.48
C GLY A 351 -40.22 -4.38 -2.15
N ILE A 352 -40.26 -3.28 -1.41
CA ILE A 352 -39.89 -1.95 -1.91
C ILE A 352 -38.40 -1.92 -2.31
N ALA A 353 -37.51 -2.48 -1.48
CA ALA A 353 -36.09 -2.57 -1.80
C ALA A 353 -35.86 -3.36 -3.10
N GLY A 354 -36.60 -4.46 -3.30
CA GLY A 354 -36.55 -5.28 -4.51
C GLY A 354 -36.98 -4.53 -5.76
N VAL A 355 -38.06 -3.75 -5.69
CA VAL A 355 -38.50 -2.88 -6.81
C VAL A 355 -37.46 -1.83 -7.15
N VAL A 356 -36.92 -1.11 -6.15
CA VAL A 356 -35.91 -0.08 -6.37
C VAL A 356 -34.65 -0.67 -7.00
N MET A 357 -34.19 -1.84 -6.52
CA MET A 357 -33.04 -2.53 -7.08
C MET A 357 -33.28 -2.95 -8.54
N LEU A 358 -34.49 -3.37 -8.91
CA LEU A 358 -34.82 -3.69 -10.31
C LEU A 358 -34.89 -2.46 -11.20
N LEU A 359 -35.50 -1.37 -10.72
CA LEU A 359 -35.59 -0.10 -11.46
C LEU A 359 -34.22 0.48 -11.78
N VAL A 360 -33.24 0.31 -10.89
CA VAL A 360 -31.86 0.75 -11.10
C VAL A 360 -31.04 -0.30 -11.87
N GLY A 361 -31.19 -1.58 -11.51
CA GLY A 361 -30.37 -2.68 -12.04
C GLY A 361 -30.63 -3.00 -13.51
N LEU A 362 -31.88 -2.96 -13.97
CA LEU A 362 -32.26 -3.22 -15.36
C LEU A 362 -31.60 -2.26 -16.38
N PRO A 363 -31.72 -0.91 -16.23
CA PRO A 363 -31.08 0.02 -17.15
C PRO A 363 -29.55 -0.03 -17.06
N MET A 364 -28.98 -0.26 -15.87
CA MET A 364 -27.54 -0.47 -15.72
C MET A 364 -27.06 -1.69 -16.50
N ARG A 365 -27.73 -2.85 -16.33
CA ARG A 365 -27.43 -4.10 -17.02
C ARG A 365 -27.53 -3.98 -18.54
N ALA A 366 -28.56 -3.27 -19.02
CA ALA A 366 -28.72 -3.00 -20.45
C ALA A 366 -27.58 -2.14 -21.00
N SER A 367 -27.18 -1.11 -20.24
CA SER A 367 -26.12 -0.18 -20.62
C SER A 367 -24.75 -0.85 -20.77
N GLY A 368 -24.39 -1.83 -19.92
CA GLY A 368 -23.11 -2.52 -20.09
C GLY A 368 -23.12 -3.65 -21.09
N LYS A 369 -24.25 -4.34 -21.28
CA LYS A 369 -24.38 -5.25 -22.42
C LYS A 369 -24.21 -4.48 -23.73
N ARG A 370 -24.75 -3.26 -23.83
CA ARG A 370 -24.52 -2.34 -24.95
C ARG A 370 -23.03 -1.98 -25.09
N ALA A 371 -22.38 -1.51 -24.03
CA ALA A 371 -20.96 -1.14 -24.09
C ALA A 371 -20.05 -2.35 -24.44
N ALA A 372 -20.29 -3.52 -23.86
CA ALA A 372 -19.54 -4.75 -24.16
C ALA A 372 -19.74 -5.20 -25.61
N ARG A 373 -20.97 -5.13 -26.13
CA ARG A 373 -21.28 -5.41 -27.53
C ARG A 373 -20.49 -4.49 -28.47
N LEU A 374 -20.46 -3.18 -28.20
CA LEU A 374 -19.77 -2.21 -29.06
C LEU A 374 -18.25 -2.35 -29.01
N ARG A 375 -17.68 -2.76 -27.88
CA ARG A 375 -16.25 -3.08 -27.80
C ARG A 375 -15.86 -4.28 -28.67
N LEU A 376 -16.68 -5.33 -28.67
CA LEU A 376 -16.39 -6.57 -29.40
C LEU A 376 -16.80 -6.51 -30.88
N HIS A 377 -17.93 -5.89 -31.18
CA HIS A 377 -18.57 -5.93 -32.51
C HIS A 377 -18.71 -4.56 -33.17
N GLY A 378 -18.37 -3.47 -32.48
CA GLY A 378 -18.43 -2.13 -33.05
C GLY A 378 -17.35 -1.93 -34.12
N ARG A 379 -17.73 -1.25 -35.22
CA ARG A 379 -16.78 -0.80 -36.25
C ARG A 379 -15.97 0.37 -35.72
N ARG A 380 -14.66 0.34 -35.99
CA ARG A 380 -13.77 1.46 -35.68
C ARG A 380 -14.07 2.63 -36.61
N ALA A 381 -14.16 3.82 -36.04
CA ALA A 381 -14.35 5.08 -36.74
C ALA A 381 -13.58 6.19 -36.01
N VAL A 382 -13.50 7.36 -36.65
CA VAL A 382 -12.93 8.56 -36.04
C VAL A 382 -14.04 9.57 -35.81
N GLY A 383 -14.19 10.04 -34.57
CA GLY A 383 -15.09 11.13 -34.23
C GLY A 383 -14.33 12.44 -34.12
N ARG A 384 -14.75 13.49 -34.84
CA ARG A 384 -14.29 14.85 -34.61
C ARG A 384 -15.22 15.55 -33.61
N VAL A 385 -14.66 16.06 -32.51
CA VAL A 385 -15.43 16.74 -31.45
C VAL A 385 -16.00 18.05 -31.99
N LEU A 386 -17.32 18.18 -32.01
CA LEU A 386 -18.02 19.42 -32.37
C LEU A 386 -18.28 20.29 -31.14
N GLY A 387 -18.55 19.67 -29.99
CA GLY A 387 -18.83 20.40 -28.76
C GLY A 387 -19.03 19.47 -27.56
N ILE A 388 -18.93 20.07 -26.38
CA ILE A 388 -19.07 19.38 -25.10
C ILE A 388 -20.14 20.09 -24.29
N GLN A 389 -21.12 19.33 -23.81
CA GLN A 389 -22.23 19.85 -23.03
C GLN A 389 -22.30 19.15 -21.67
N SER A 390 -22.34 19.91 -20.58
CA SER A 390 -22.55 19.35 -19.23
C SER A 390 -23.92 18.67 -19.13
N THR A 391 -23.98 17.50 -18.50
CA THR A 391 -25.26 16.83 -18.21
C THR A 391 -25.85 17.21 -16.85
N GLY A 392 -25.11 17.95 -16.03
CA GLY A 392 -25.48 18.26 -14.64
C GLY A 392 -25.24 17.12 -13.64
N VAL A 393 -24.88 15.91 -14.11
CA VAL A 393 -24.60 14.75 -13.26
C VAL A 393 -23.12 14.70 -12.89
N ARG A 394 -22.80 14.40 -11.62
CA ARG A 394 -21.44 14.10 -11.16
C ARG A 394 -21.40 12.73 -10.51
N ILE A 395 -20.37 11.94 -10.79
CA ILE A 395 -20.14 10.65 -10.15
C ILE A 395 -18.78 10.73 -9.46
N ASN A 396 -18.73 10.54 -8.13
CA ASN A 396 -17.50 10.67 -7.33
C ASN A 396 -16.72 11.97 -7.63
N ASN A 397 -17.43 13.11 -7.66
CA ASN A 397 -16.91 14.43 -8.03
C ASN A 397 -16.42 14.62 -9.48
N VAL A 398 -16.46 13.59 -10.33
CA VAL A 398 -16.15 13.68 -11.76
C VAL A 398 -17.41 14.07 -12.54
N PRO A 399 -17.40 15.17 -13.33
CA PRO A 399 -18.57 15.59 -14.09
C PRO A 399 -18.84 14.66 -15.28
N GLN A 400 -20.11 14.36 -15.53
CA GLN A 400 -20.56 13.70 -16.75
C GLN A 400 -20.88 14.77 -17.82
N VAL A 401 -20.42 14.52 -19.05
CA VAL A 401 -20.67 15.38 -20.20
C VAL A 401 -21.25 14.59 -21.36
N ARG A 402 -21.96 15.28 -22.24
CA ARG A 402 -22.39 14.80 -23.56
C ARG A 402 -21.45 15.41 -24.60
N LEU A 403 -20.78 14.55 -25.35
CA LEU A 403 -19.97 14.93 -26.51
C LEU A 403 -20.81 14.86 -27.76
N HIS A 404 -20.73 15.92 -28.56
CA HIS A 404 -21.25 15.96 -29.93
C HIS A 404 -20.08 15.70 -30.87
N LEU A 405 -20.21 14.70 -31.73
CA LEU A 405 -19.15 14.20 -32.59
C LEU A 405 -19.63 14.19 -34.04
N GLN A 406 -18.77 14.59 -34.97
CA GLN A 406 -18.89 14.27 -36.39
C GLN A 406 -18.10 12.99 -36.64
N VAL A 407 -18.80 11.90 -36.93
CA VAL A 407 -18.21 10.58 -37.09
C VAL A 407 -17.88 10.34 -38.56
N GLU A 408 -16.63 9.96 -38.81
CA GLU A 408 -16.11 9.52 -40.10
C GLU A 408 -15.88 8.01 -40.03
N LEU A 409 -16.72 7.27 -40.76
CA LEU A 409 -16.66 5.81 -40.87
C LEU A 409 -16.42 5.45 -42.34
N GLU A 410 -15.51 4.52 -42.58
CA GLU A 410 -15.15 4.10 -43.94
C GLU A 410 -16.39 3.63 -44.73
N GLY A 411 -16.55 4.17 -45.95
CA GLY A 411 -17.67 3.85 -46.83
C GLY A 411 -19.01 4.49 -46.46
N VAL A 412 -19.04 5.39 -45.47
CA VAL A 412 -20.26 6.10 -45.03
C VAL A 412 -20.02 7.61 -45.03
N ALA A 413 -21.00 8.39 -45.51
CA ALA A 413 -20.92 9.85 -45.44
C ALA A 413 -20.82 10.32 -43.98
N PRO A 414 -20.01 11.35 -43.66
CA PRO A 414 -19.86 11.84 -42.30
C PRO A 414 -21.20 12.25 -41.69
N TYR A 415 -21.46 11.86 -40.44
CA TYR A 415 -22.72 12.13 -39.76
C TYR A 415 -22.48 12.57 -38.31
N GLN A 416 -23.47 13.24 -37.71
CA GLN A 416 -23.37 13.67 -36.31
C GLN A 416 -23.99 12.63 -35.38
N ALA A 417 -23.33 12.40 -34.25
CA ALA A 417 -23.82 11.55 -33.17
C ALA A 417 -23.35 12.09 -31.81
N SER A 418 -23.94 11.59 -30.73
CA SER A 418 -23.55 12.03 -29.39
C SER A 418 -23.40 10.86 -28.42
N THR A 419 -22.46 11.01 -27.48
CA THR A 419 -22.23 10.01 -26.44
C THR A 419 -21.97 10.67 -25.09
N LYS A 420 -22.29 9.96 -24.00
CA LYS A 420 -22.10 10.45 -22.63
C LYS A 420 -20.85 9.81 -22.03
N LEU A 421 -20.01 10.60 -21.35
CA LEU A 421 -18.87 10.11 -20.60
C LEU A 421 -18.56 10.94 -19.37
N LEU A 422 -17.77 10.37 -18.45
CA LEU A 422 -17.19 11.10 -17.32
C LEU A 422 -15.94 11.84 -17.78
N LEU A 423 -15.98 13.17 -17.70
CA LEU A 423 -14.92 14.05 -18.18
C LEU A 423 -13.86 14.21 -17.09
N SER A 424 -12.72 13.56 -17.29
CA SER A 424 -11.56 13.73 -16.43
C SER A 424 -10.76 14.99 -16.77
N PRO A 425 -9.92 15.53 -15.86
CA PRO A 425 -9.06 16.67 -16.16
C PRO A 425 -8.10 16.41 -17.33
N MET A 426 -7.56 15.19 -17.44
CA MET A 426 -6.72 14.79 -18.58
C MET A 426 -7.51 14.69 -19.87
N ALA A 427 -8.70 14.06 -19.84
CA ALA A 427 -9.56 13.97 -21.01
C ALA A 427 -10.08 15.35 -21.44
N ALA A 428 -10.29 16.30 -20.50
CA ALA A 428 -10.68 17.67 -20.82
C ALA A 428 -9.61 18.43 -21.60
N ALA A 429 -8.32 18.13 -21.39
CA ALA A 429 -7.24 18.73 -22.18
C ALA A 429 -7.21 18.18 -23.62
N GLN A 430 -7.56 16.91 -23.82
CA GLN A 430 -7.51 16.23 -25.12
C GLN A 430 -8.81 16.37 -25.92
N LEU A 431 -9.96 16.42 -25.25
CA LEU A 431 -11.29 16.58 -25.82
C LEU A 431 -11.59 18.08 -25.94
N GLN A 432 -11.03 18.71 -26.95
CA GLN A 432 -11.37 20.07 -27.36
C GLN A 432 -12.18 20.03 -28.66
N PRO A 433 -13.08 21.01 -28.92
CA PRO A 433 -13.69 21.14 -30.23
C PRO A 433 -12.63 21.12 -31.35
N GLY A 434 -12.84 20.27 -32.35
CA GLY A 434 -11.91 19.98 -33.44
C GLY A 434 -11.01 18.75 -33.23
N ALA A 435 -10.87 18.24 -32.01
CA ALA A 435 -10.07 17.06 -31.72
C ALA A 435 -10.64 15.81 -32.41
N ALA A 436 -9.76 14.96 -32.95
CA ALA A 436 -10.11 13.66 -33.51
C ALA A 436 -9.91 12.58 -32.44
N VAL A 437 -10.96 11.78 -32.18
CA VAL A 437 -10.96 10.74 -31.16
C VAL A 437 -11.41 9.40 -31.74
N PRO A 438 -10.78 8.28 -31.35
CA PRO A 438 -11.20 6.97 -31.82
C PRO A 438 -12.54 6.57 -31.17
N VAL A 439 -13.45 6.04 -31.98
CA VAL A 439 -14.78 5.60 -31.53
C VAL A 439 -15.13 4.24 -32.10
N ARG A 440 -15.98 3.50 -31.37
CA ARG A 440 -16.63 2.27 -31.82
C ARG A 440 -18.10 2.54 -32.04
N VAL A 441 -18.58 2.24 -33.24
CA VAL A 441 -19.95 2.49 -33.70
C VAL A 441 -20.69 1.16 -33.90
N ASP A 442 -21.96 1.10 -33.53
CA ASP A 442 -22.82 -0.03 -33.86
C ASP A 442 -23.06 -0.11 -35.38
N PRO A 443 -22.70 -1.23 -36.05
CA PRO A 443 -22.98 -1.40 -37.47
C PRO A 443 -24.46 -1.31 -37.84
N ALA A 444 -25.36 -1.68 -36.91
CA ALA A 444 -26.80 -1.68 -37.12
C ALA A 444 -27.45 -0.33 -36.73
N ASN A 445 -26.78 0.47 -35.90
CA ASN A 445 -27.27 1.78 -35.47
C ASN A 445 -26.12 2.80 -35.38
N PRO A 446 -25.86 3.58 -36.44
CA PRO A 446 -24.74 4.53 -36.49
C PRO A 446 -24.77 5.62 -35.38
N GLN A 447 -25.93 5.89 -34.79
CA GLN A 447 -26.10 6.81 -33.67
C GLN A 447 -25.66 6.24 -32.32
N ASP A 448 -25.46 4.91 -32.26
CA ASP A 448 -24.99 4.22 -31.09
C ASP A 448 -23.46 4.05 -31.15
N LEU A 449 -22.76 4.84 -30.32
CA LEU A 449 -21.30 4.80 -30.25
C LEU A 449 -20.75 4.95 -28.84
N ILE A 450 -19.51 4.49 -28.68
CA ILE A 450 -18.64 4.69 -27.50
C ILE A 450 -17.27 5.17 -27.94
N LEU A 451 -16.55 5.87 -27.05
CA LEU A 451 -15.13 6.12 -27.27
C LEU A 451 -14.31 4.85 -27.03
N GLU A 452 -13.28 4.67 -27.85
CA GLU A 452 -12.24 3.68 -27.60
C GLU A 452 -11.27 4.34 -26.60
N THR A 453 -11.39 4.00 -25.33
CA THR A 453 -10.42 4.34 -24.29
C THR A 453 -9.42 3.20 -24.22
N ASP A 454 -8.12 3.52 -24.33
CA ASP A 454 -7.02 2.55 -24.21
C ASP A 454 -7.03 1.82 -22.86
#